data_AF-A0AAP8SND2-F1
#
_entry.id   AF-A0AAP8SND2-F1
#
_cell.length_a   1.000
_cell.length_b   1.000
_cell.length_c   1.000
_cell.angle_alpha   90.00
_cell.angle_beta   90.00
_cell.angle_gamma   90.00
#
_symmetry.space_group_name_H-M   'P 1'
#
loop_
_entity.id
_entity.type
_entity.pdbx_description
1 polymer ?
#
loop_
_entity_poly.entity_id
_entity_poly.type
_entity_poly.pdbx_seq_one_letter_code
_entity_poly.pdbx_strand_id
1 'polypeptide(L)'
;MDWRIAFGLGVTTTWITAGLFYLLGIVGWNNFLTLPTADIGSFLEGAFAPLAFLWLVIGHFMQQKEITANTRAISIQERSARRLEVHSQRDSYFKLHDMVQSQLGSIAGFHYMSVCGPTGTGEITGEEFAEQRNHAAASDPSWFVRKMIRLAVENRDVDGALQDIFFGTDIRARHSANFSRAFRKLQTNAEAVDTDEIIADALLNGSAAGILYRVILHVQADEEIGSLIGDPRTAEDSPQTD
;
A
#
# COMPACT_ATOMS: atom_id res chain seq x y z
N MET A 1 -18.51 -10.84 -41.11
CA MET A 1 -19.88 -10.27 -41.13
C MET A 1 -20.59 -10.79 -39.89
N ASP A 2 -21.10 -9.92 -39.00
CA ASP A 2 -21.94 -10.39 -37.89
C ASP A 2 -23.19 -11.06 -38.50
N TRP A 3 -23.52 -12.28 -38.06
CA TRP A 3 -24.64 -13.03 -38.61
C TRP A 3 -25.98 -12.29 -38.43
N ARG A 4 -26.09 -11.43 -37.41
CA ARG A 4 -27.25 -10.57 -37.16
C ARG A 4 -27.42 -9.52 -38.25
N ILE A 5 -26.32 -8.95 -38.73
CA ILE A 5 -26.33 -7.98 -39.84
C ILE A 5 -26.71 -8.70 -41.13
N ALA A 6 -26.16 -9.89 -41.38
CA ALA A 6 -26.52 -10.70 -42.55
C ALA A 6 -28.01 -11.08 -42.52
N PHE A 7 -28.54 -11.44 -41.36
CA PHE A 7 -29.97 -11.71 -41.15
C PHE A 7 -30.82 -10.45 -41.41
N GLY A 8 -30.46 -9.30 -40.83
CA GLY A 8 -31.16 -8.04 -41.04
C GLY A 8 -31.19 -7.61 -42.50
N LEU A 9 -30.07 -7.77 -43.23
CA LEU A 9 -29.99 -7.52 -44.66
C LEU A 9 -30.87 -8.47 -45.47
N GLY A 10 -30.87 -9.76 -45.13
CA GLY A 10 -31.72 -10.77 -45.78
C GLY A 10 -33.20 -10.45 -45.62
N VAL A 11 -33.65 -10.20 -44.40
CA VAL A 11 -35.05 -9.83 -44.09
C VAL A 11 -35.43 -8.53 -44.80
N THR A 12 -34.57 -7.50 -44.77
CA THR A 12 -34.81 -6.22 -45.46
C THR A 12 -34.94 -6.41 -46.96
N THR A 13 -34.07 -7.21 -47.57
CA THR A 13 -34.08 -7.49 -49.01
C THR A 13 -35.36 -8.22 -49.43
N THR A 14 -35.74 -9.27 -48.69
CA THR A 14 -36.99 -10.00 -48.94
C THR A 14 -38.21 -9.10 -48.76
N TRP A 15 -38.24 -8.27 -47.71
CA TRP A 15 -39.33 -7.35 -47.43
C TRP A 15 -39.53 -6.30 -48.52
N ILE A 16 -38.46 -5.62 -48.93
CA ILE A 16 -38.51 -4.62 -50.01
C ILE A 16 -38.93 -5.28 -51.34
N THR A 17 -38.41 -6.47 -51.63
CA THR A 17 -38.77 -7.21 -52.85
C THR A 17 -40.25 -7.57 -52.85
N ALA A 18 -40.79 -8.08 -51.73
CA ALA A 18 -42.21 -8.40 -51.60
C ALA A 18 -43.10 -7.14 -51.72
N GLY A 19 -42.70 -6.04 -51.09
CA GLY A 19 -43.40 -4.75 -51.20
C GLY A 19 -43.41 -4.22 -52.64
N LEU A 20 -42.30 -4.37 -53.37
CA LEU A 20 -42.21 -4.00 -54.78
C LEU A 20 -43.11 -4.87 -55.67
N PHE A 21 -43.16 -6.18 -55.44
CA PHE A 21 -44.08 -7.07 -56.14
C PHE A 21 -45.55 -6.73 -55.87
N TYR A 22 -45.90 -6.39 -54.64
CA TYR A 22 -47.24 -5.94 -54.27
C TYR A 22 -47.63 -4.63 -55.00
N LEU A 23 -46.72 -3.65 -55.02
CA LEU A 23 -46.94 -2.38 -55.72
C LEU A 23 -47.14 -2.57 -57.23
N LEU A 24 -46.31 -3.39 -57.86
CA LEU A 24 -46.35 -3.58 -59.32
C LEU A 24 -47.49 -4.51 -59.76
N GLY A 25 -47.80 -5.54 -58.99
CA GLY A 25 -48.78 -6.57 -59.36
C GLY A 25 -50.22 -6.27 -58.92
N ILE A 26 -50.42 -5.68 -57.74
CA ILE A 26 -51.75 -5.50 -57.15
C ILE A 26 -52.20 -4.04 -57.22
N VAL A 27 -51.37 -3.10 -56.77
CA VAL A 27 -51.75 -1.67 -56.75
C VAL A 27 -51.68 -1.06 -58.15
N GLY A 28 -50.62 -1.38 -58.90
CA GLY A 28 -50.31 -0.83 -60.20
C GLY A 28 -49.59 0.53 -60.11
N TRP A 29 -48.48 0.66 -60.82
CA TRP A 29 -47.60 1.84 -60.76
C TRP A 29 -48.32 3.17 -61.08
N ASN A 30 -49.16 3.17 -62.11
CA ASN A 30 -49.89 4.37 -62.52
C ASN A 30 -50.96 4.79 -61.49
N ASN A 31 -51.61 3.83 -60.85
CA ASN A 31 -52.64 4.08 -59.84
C ASN A 31 -52.02 4.59 -58.53
N PHE A 32 -50.84 4.09 -58.17
CA PHE A 32 -50.10 4.53 -56.98
C PHE A 32 -49.66 6.01 -57.08
N LEU A 33 -49.19 6.46 -58.24
CA LEU A 33 -48.77 7.85 -58.46
C LEU A 33 -49.95 8.84 -58.49
N THR A 34 -51.17 8.34 -58.73
CA THR A 34 -52.39 9.16 -58.71
C THR A 34 -53.04 9.27 -57.33
N LEU A 35 -52.51 8.56 -56.31
CA LEU A 35 -53.02 8.64 -54.94
C LEU A 35 -52.75 10.01 -54.30
N PRO A 36 -53.62 10.47 -53.38
CA PRO A 36 -53.33 11.60 -52.51
C PRO A 36 -51.99 11.41 -51.78
N THR A 37 -51.24 12.49 -51.61
CA THR A 37 -49.92 12.46 -50.95
C THR A 37 -49.97 11.87 -49.54
N ALA A 38 -51.08 12.06 -48.81
CA ALA A 38 -51.28 11.48 -47.49
C ALA A 38 -51.35 9.94 -47.49
N ASP A 39 -51.93 9.35 -48.53
CA ASP A 39 -52.06 7.89 -48.65
C ASP A 39 -50.74 7.25 -49.07
N ILE A 40 -49.98 7.93 -49.93
CA ILE A 40 -48.59 7.56 -50.25
C ILE A 40 -47.73 7.61 -48.99
N GLY A 41 -47.86 8.67 -48.18
CA GLY A 41 -47.19 8.79 -46.89
C GLY A 41 -47.53 7.64 -45.93
N SER A 42 -48.82 7.32 -45.80
CA SER A 42 -49.30 6.22 -44.95
C SER A 42 -48.78 4.84 -45.40
N PHE A 43 -48.71 4.61 -46.72
CA PHE A 43 -48.12 3.38 -47.27
C PHE A 43 -46.61 3.28 -46.97
N LEU A 44 -45.87 4.37 -47.20
CA LEU A 44 -44.43 4.40 -46.94
C LEU A 44 -44.13 4.25 -45.45
N GLU A 45 -44.93 4.87 -44.57
CA GLU A 45 -44.83 4.69 -43.12
C GLU A 45 -45.02 3.21 -42.75
N GLY A 46 -46.07 2.56 -43.27
CA GLY A 46 -46.31 1.14 -43.04
C GLY A 46 -45.21 0.22 -43.59
N ALA A 47 -44.57 0.59 -44.70
CA ALA A 47 -43.49 -0.18 -45.31
C ALA A 47 -42.14 -0.02 -44.57
N PHE A 48 -41.83 1.19 -44.08
CA PHE A 48 -40.55 1.51 -43.43
C PHE A 48 -40.55 1.31 -41.92
N ALA A 49 -41.69 1.45 -41.23
CA ALA A 49 -41.75 1.30 -39.77
C ALA A 49 -41.24 -0.09 -39.28
N PRO A 50 -41.62 -1.23 -39.89
CA PRO A 50 -41.09 -2.54 -39.50
C PRO A 50 -39.58 -2.68 -39.75
N LEU A 51 -39.07 -2.10 -40.85
CA LEU A 51 -37.64 -2.12 -41.17
C LEU A 51 -36.85 -1.30 -40.16
N ALA A 52 -37.31 -0.09 -39.84
CA ALA A 52 -36.68 0.76 -38.84
C ALA A 52 -36.63 0.05 -37.48
N PHE A 53 -37.74 -0.57 -37.06
CA PHE A 53 -37.79 -1.32 -35.80
C PHE A 53 -36.84 -2.53 -35.79
N LEU A 54 -36.78 -3.29 -36.89
CA LEU A 54 -35.85 -4.42 -37.04
C LEU A 54 -34.40 -3.99 -36.81
N TRP A 55 -33.96 -2.91 -37.47
CA TRP A 55 -32.58 -2.42 -37.36
C TRP A 55 -32.29 -1.83 -35.98
N LEU A 56 -33.25 -1.16 -35.35
CA LEU A 56 -33.12 -0.67 -33.97
C LEU A 56 -32.87 -1.82 -32.99
N VAL A 57 -33.63 -2.92 -33.09
CA VAL A 57 -33.50 -4.08 -32.20
C VAL A 57 -32.15 -4.79 -32.42
N ILE A 58 -31.75 -4.98 -33.68
CA ILE A 58 -30.44 -5.57 -34.00
C ILE A 58 -29.30 -4.71 -33.43
N GLY A 59 -29.36 -3.39 -33.63
CA GLY A 59 -28.39 -2.44 -33.10
C GLY A 59 -28.31 -2.49 -31.58
N HIS A 60 -29.46 -2.51 -30.90
CA HIS A 60 -29.53 -2.61 -29.43
C HIS A 60 -28.86 -3.89 -28.90
N PHE A 61 -29.11 -5.05 -29.51
CA PHE A 61 -28.47 -6.31 -29.08
C PHE A 61 -26.97 -6.37 -29.37
N MET A 62 -26.50 -5.72 -30.44
CA MET A 62 -25.08 -5.57 -30.71
C MET A 62 -24.42 -4.67 -29.65
N GLN A 63 -25.03 -3.52 -29.36
CA GLN A 63 -24.57 -2.58 -28.35
C GLN A 63 -24.49 -3.21 -26.95
N GLN A 64 -25.52 -3.94 -26.52
CA GLN A 64 -25.51 -4.65 -25.23
C GLN A 64 -24.35 -5.63 -25.09
N LYS A 65 -24.04 -6.38 -26.16
CA LYS A 65 -22.94 -7.34 -26.17
C LYS A 65 -21.59 -6.64 -26.03
N GLU A 66 -21.40 -5.53 -26.74
CA GLU A 66 -20.18 -4.73 -26.68
C GLU A 66 -19.97 -4.10 -25.30
N ILE A 67 -21.02 -3.49 -24.73
CA ILE A 67 -20.98 -2.94 -23.36
C ILE A 67 -20.62 -4.01 -22.35
N THR A 68 -21.23 -5.20 -22.45
CA THR A 68 -20.95 -6.32 -21.53
C THR A 68 -19.51 -6.80 -21.66
N ALA A 69 -19.00 -6.94 -22.88
CA ALA A 69 -17.62 -7.34 -23.14
C ALA A 69 -16.61 -6.31 -22.61
N ASN A 70 -16.87 -5.01 -22.83
CA ASN A 70 -16.04 -3.92 -22.35
C ASN A 70 -16.06 -3.83 -20.81
N THR A 71 -17.24 -3.90 -20.19
CA THR A 71 -17.39 -3.94 -18.73
C THR A 71 -16.61 -5.10 -18.12
N ARG A 72 -16.67 -6.28 -18.74
CA ARG A 72 -15.88 -7.45 -18.29
C ARG A 72 -14.38 -7.19 -18.42
N ALA A 73 -13.92 -6.62 -19.53
CA ALA A 73 -12.51 -6.30 -19.75
C ALA A 73 -11.99 -5.31 -18.68
N ILE A 74 -12.74 -4.23 -18.43
CA ILE A 74 -12.44 -3.24 -17.38
C ILE A 74 -12.36 -3.92 -16.01
N SER A 75 -13.34 -4.74 -15.65
CA SER A 75 -13.34 -5.42 -14.34
C SER A 75 -12.12 -6.34 -14.14
N ILE A 76 -11.64 -7.00 -15.20
CA ILE A 76 -10.45 -7.84 -15.17
C ILE A 76 -9.19 -6.97 -15.06
N GLN A 77 -9.16 -5.83 -15.77
CA GLN A 77 -8.08 -4.87 -15.72
C GLN A 77 -7.95 -4.23 -14.33
N GLU A 78 -9.05 -3.79 -13.72
CA GLU A 78 -9.07 -3.24 -12.35
C GLU A 78 -8.57 -4.25 -11.31
N ARG A 79 -9.04 -5.50 -11.39
CA ARG A 79 -8.57 -6.57 -10.48
C ARG A 79 -7.08 -6.87 -10.67
N SER A 80 -6.59 -6.79 -11.90
CA SER A 80 -5.17 -7.00 -12.21
C SER A 80 -4.32 -5.83 -11.72
N ALA A 81 -4.79 -4.59 -11.91
CA ALA A 81 -4.16 -3.38 -11.42
C ALA A 81 -4.06 -3.37 -9.88
N ARG A 82 -5.15 -3.71 -9.18
CA ARG A 82 -5.16 -3.81 -7.72
C ARG A 82 -4.17 -4.86 -7.21
N ARG A 83 -4.08 -6.03 -7.87
CA ARG A 83 -3.10 -7.07 -7.51
C ARG A 83 -1.67 -6.59 -7.71
N LEU A 84 -1.40 -5.87 -8.80
CA LEU A 84 -0.08 -5.30 -9.08
C LEU A 84 0.28 -4.21 -8.06
N GLU A 85 -0.67 -3.37 -7.67
CA GLU A 85 -0.47 -2.34 -6.66
C GLU A 85 -0.08 -2.94 -5.31
N VAL A 86 -0.84 -3.92 -4.82
CA VAL A 86 -0.53 -4.63 -3.56
C VAL A 86 0.85 -5.30 -3.63
N HIS A 87 1.15 -5.95 -4.76
CA HIS A 87 2.46 -6.57 -4.95
C HIS A 87 3.60 -5.53 -4.94
N SER A 88 3.43 -4.40 -5.62
CA SER A 88 4.40 -3.30 -5.63
C SER A 88 4.62 -2.68 -4.26
N GLN A 89 3.56 -2.54 -3.45
CA GLN A 89 3.66 -2.03 -2.08
C GLN A 89 4.47 -2.99 -1.19
N ARG A 90 4.20 -4.29 -1.29
CA ARG A 90 4.92 -5.33 -0.55
C ARG A 90 6.41 -5.40 -0.95
N ASP A 91 6.72 -5.33 -2.24
CA ASP A 91 8.11 -5.27 -2.73
C ASP A 91 8.83 -4.00 -2.24
N SER A 92 8.15 -2.85 -2.24
CA SER A 92 8.71 -1.61 -1.70
C SER A 92 8.98 -1.72 -0.20
N TYR A 93 8.08 -2.36 0.55
CA TYR A 93 8.27 -2.60 1.99
C TYR A 93 9.54 -3.42 2.23
N PHE A 94 9.75 -4.55 1.55
CA PHE A 94 10.93 -5.39 1.76
C PHE A 94 12.24 -4.67 1.39
N LYS A 95 12.24 -3.83 0.36
CA LYS A 95 13.41 -2.98 0.04
C LYS A 95 13.70 -1.94 1.11
N LEU A 96 12.65 -1.30 1.65
CA LEU A 96 12.80 -0.34 2.74
C LEU A 96 13.23 -1.01 4.04
N HIS A 97 12.74 -2.22 4.31
CA HIS A 97 13.07 -3.00 5.49
C HIS A 97 14.59 -3.15 5.65
N ASP A 98 15.28 -3.65 4.63
CA ASP A 98 16.73 -3.89 4.73
C ASP A 98 17.53 -2.61 4.93
N MET A 99 17.14 -1.53 4.25
CA MET A 99 17.76 -0.21 4.41
C MET A 99 17.56 0.34 5.82
N VAL A 100 16.33 0.25 6.35
CA VAL A 100 16.03 0.74 7.70
C VAL A 100 16.69 -0.14 8.77
N GLN A 101 16.75 -1.46 8.60
CA GLN A 101 17.49 -2.34 9.52
C GLN A 101 18.96 -1.95 9.60
N SER A 102 19.62 -1.66 8.47
CA SER A 102 20.99 -1.14 8.45
C SER A 102 21.15 0.22 9.15
N GLN A 103 20.17 1.11 8.94
CA GLN A 103 20.14 2.41 9.63
C GLN A 103 19.97 2.24 11.15
N LEU A 104 19.05 1.37 11.60
CA LEU A 104 18.83 1.06 13.02
C LEU A 104 20.07 0.46 13.66
N GLY A 105 20.75 -0.45 12.95
CA GLY A 105 22.05 -0.99 13.35
C GLY A 105 23.12 0.09 13.56
N SER A 106 23.18 1.05 12.63
CA SER A 106 24.11 2.18 12.73
C SER A 106 23.78 3.11 13.90
N ILE A 107 22.50 3.42 14.12
CA ILE A 107 22.04 4.22 15.27
C ILE A 107 22.41 3.51 16.57
N ALA A 108 22.12 2.22 16.68
CA ALA A 108 22.48 1.41 17.84
C ALA A 108 24.00 1.36 18.05
N GLY A 109 24.80 1.34 16.98
CA GLY A 109 26.26 1.38 17.06
C GLY A 109 26.78 2.67 17.66
N PHE A 110 26.30 3.83 17.19
CA PHE A 110 26.70 5.11 17.77
C PHE A 110 26.18 5.29 19.20
N HIS A 111 24.98 4.77 19.50
CA HIS A 111 24.46 4.73 20.86
C HIS A 111 25.39 3.90 21.76
N TYR A 112 25.73 2.68 21.34
CA TYR A 112 26.64 1.81 22.07
C TYR A 112 28.00 2.46 22.28
N MET A 113 28.56 3.13 21.26
CA MET A 113 29.81 3.90 21.39
C MET A 113 29.71 5.03 22.42
N SER A 114 28.57 5.72 22.49
CA SER A 114 28.36 6.78 23.48
C SER A 114 28.27 6.25 24.92
N VAL A 115 27.98 4.97 25.10
CA VAL A 115 27.87 4.33 26.41
C VAL A 115 29.16 3.60 26.78
N CYS A 116 29.65 2.70 25.94
CA CYS A 116 30.82 1.86 26.23
C CYS A 116 32.15 2.45 25.73
N GLY A 117 32.11 3.44 24.85
CA GLY A 117 33.32 4.01 24.24
C GLY A 117 34.08 4.99 25.14
N PRO A 118 35.12 5.66 24.61
CA PRO A 118 36.00 6.53 25.38
C PRO A 118 35.33 7.71 26.08
N THR A 119 34.17 8.16 25.58
CA THR A 119 33.38 9.25 26.18
C THR A 119 32.32 8.75 27.18
N GLY A 120 32.21 7.43 27.35
CA GLY A 120 31.30 6.77 28.27
C GLY A 120 32.06 6.00 29.34
N THR A 121 31.82 4.69 29.49
CA THR A 121 32.48 3.83 30.49
C THR A 121 33.93 3.49 30.12
N GLY A 122 34.33 3.66 28.86
CA GLY A 122 35.67 3.32 28.38
C GLY A 122 35.94 1.81 28.28
N GLU A 123 34.92 0.97 28.35
CA GLU A 123 35.01 -0.49 28.19
C GLU A 123 35.53 -0.91 26.81
N ILE A 124 35.28 -0.10 25.78
CA ILE A 124 35.82 -0.31 24.43
C ILE A 124 36.60 0.92 23.98
N THR A 125 37.69 0.66 23.27
CA THR A 125 38.46 1.69 22.58
C THR A 125 37.77 2.12 21.28
N GLY A 126 38.18 3.27 20.74
CA GLY A 126 37.70 3.74 19.44
C GLY A 126 38.09 2.82 18.28
N GLU A 127 39.22 2.12 18.40
CA GLU A 127 39.72 1.15 17.40
C GLU A 127 38.88 -0.13 17.41
N GLU A 128 38.64 -0.72 18.58
CA GLU A 128 37.75 -1.88 18.73
C GLU A 128 36.33 -1.57 18.23
N PHE A 129 35.83 -0.35 18.47
CA PHE A 129 34.54 0.07 17.92
C PHE A 129 34.56 0.12 16.38
N ALA A 130 35.64 0.61 15.78
CA ALA A 130 35.78 0.66 14.32
C ALA A 130 35.78 -0.75 13.70
N GLU A 131 36.49 -1.70 14.32
CA GLU A 131 36.48 -3.11 13.89
C GLU A 131 35.08 -3.73 13.99
N GLN A 132 34.40 -3.55 15.12
CA GLN A 132 33.03 -4.03 15.31
C GLN A 132 32.04 -3.40 14.31
N ARG A 133 32.23 -2.13 13.96
CA ARG A 133 31.44 -1.46 12.91
C ARG A 133 31.64 -2.06 11.54
N ASN A 134 32.87 -2.39 11.17
CA ASN A 134 33.16 -3.05 9.90
C ASN A 134 32.47 -4.41 9.82
N HIS A 135 32.50 -5.19 10.92
CA HIS A 135 31.78 -6.46 11.01
C HIS A 135 30.25 -6.27 10.87
N ALA A 136 29.67 -5.31 11.58
CA ALA A 136 28.24 -5.02 11.53
C ALA A 136 27.78 -4.59 10.11
N ALA A 137 28.55 -3.73 9.45
CA ALA A 137 28.23 -3.25 8.11
C ALA A 137 28.35 -4.34 7.03
N ALA A 138 29.28 -5.28 7.18
CA ALA A 138 29.55 -6.30 6.17
C ALA A 138 28.67 -7.56 6.30
N SER A 139 28.23 -7.90 7.51
CA SER A 139 27.64 -9.24 7.76
C SER A 139 26.43 -9.26 8.67
N ASP A 140 26.28 -8.31 9.60
CA ASP A 140 25.22 -8.37 10.61
C ASP A 140 24.75 -6.99 11.07
N PRO A 141 23.73 -6.43 10.40
CA PRO A 141 23.16 -5.13 10.75
C PRO A 141 22.62 -5.07 12.19
N SER A 142 22.22 -6.21 12.75
CA SER A 142 21.65 -6.30 14.09
C SER A 142 22.71 -6.46 15.19
N TRP A 143 24.00 -6.47 14.84
CA TRP A 143 25.10 -6.66 15.80
C TRP A 143 25.03 -5.70 16.99
N PHE A 144 25.00 -4.39 16.72
CA PHE A 144 24.95 -3.39 17.79
C PHE A 144 23.59 -3.32 18.47
N VAL A 145 22.51 -3.65 17.77
CA VAL A 145 21.18 -3.77 18.37
C VAL A 145 21.21 -4.83 19.48
N ARG A 146 21.79 -6.00 19.21
CA ARG A 146 21.93 -7.07 20.21
C ARG A 146 22.89 -6.70 21.35
N LYS A 147 23.95 -5.94 21.07
CA LYS A 147 24.82 -5.40 22.13
C LYS A 147 24.08 -4.43 23.04
N MET A 148 23.25 -3.54 22.50
CA MET A 148 22.41 -2.65 23.30
C MET A 148 21.38 -3.41 24.13
N ILE A 149 20.73 -4.44 23.57
CA ILE A 149 19.82 -5.31 24.33
C ILE A 149 20.58 -6.01 25.47
N ARG A 150 21.75 -6.57 25.18
CA ARG A 150 22.59 -7.22 26.19
C ARG A 150 22.94 -6.27 27.32
N LEU A 151 23.38 -5.05 26.98
CA LEU A 151 23.72 -4.01 27.94
C LEU A 151 22.53 -3.64 28.83
N ALA A 152 21.33 -3.51 28.25
CA ALA A 152 20.10 -3.27 28.99
C ALA A 152 19.77 -4.46 29.93
N VAL A 153 19.86 -5.69 29.45
CA VAL A 153 19.56 -6.89 30.25
C VAL A 153 20.54 -7.08 31.41
N GLU A 154 21.83 -6.76 31.21
CA GLU A 154 22.88 -6.84 32.23
C GLU A 154 22.70 -5.76 33.33
N ASN A 155 22.09 -4.63 33.01
CA ASN A 155 21.88 -3.50 33.92
C ASN A 155 20.43 -3.33 34.41
N ARG A 156 19.52 -4.24 34.06
CA ARG A 156 18.08 -4.09 34.35
C ARG A 156 17.73 -4.02 35.85
N ASP A 157 18.55 -4.65 36.68
CA ASP A 157 18.32 -4.76 38.13
C ASP A 157 19.07 -3.63 38.89
N VAL A 158 19.81 -2.78 38.17
CA VAL A 158 20.53 -1.64 38.73
C VAL A 158 19.66 -0.40 38.59
N ASP A 159 19.31 0.19 39.73
CA ASP A 159 18.44 1.35 39.76
C ASP A 159 19.05 2.53 38.99
N GLY A 160 18.24 3.19 38.14
CA GLY A 160 18.66 4.30 37.28
C GLY A 160 19.56 3.96 36.09
N ALA A 161 20.18 2.77 36.04
CA ALA A 161 21.17 2.45 35.00
C ALA A 161 20.61 2.45 33.58
N LEU A 162 19.38 1.95 33.39
CA LEU A 162 18.73 1.99 32.07
C LEU A 162 18.44 3.43 31.63
N GLN A 163 18.06 4.30 32.56
CA GLN A 163 17.85 5.70 32.28
C GLN A 163 19.16 6.35 31.81
N ASP A 164 20.26 6.06 32.50
CA ASP A 164 21.58 6.57 32.11
C ASP A 164 22.04 6.05 30.73
N ILE A 165 21.81 4.76 30.45
CA ILE A 165 22.17 4.13 29.17
C ILE A 165 21.39 4.75 28.00
N PHE A 166 20.08 4.95 28.14
CA PHE A 166 19.22 5.36 27.03
C PHE A 166 18.99 6.87 26.95
N PHE A 167 19.07 7.59 28.06
CA PHE A 167 18.67 9.00 28.17
C PHE A 167 19.60 9.85 29.04
N GLY A 168 20.63 9.29 29.68
CA GLY A 168 21.53 10.03 30.58
C GLY A 168 22.36 11.15 29.95
N THR A 169 22.33 11.29 28.62
CA THR A 169 22.88 12.45 27.90
C THR A 169 22.00 12.83 26.73
N ASP A 170 22.08 14.09 26.28
CA ASP A 170 21.38 14.57 25.07
C ASP A 170 21.67 13.70 23.83
N ILE A 171 22.91 13.19 23.73
CA ILE A 171 23.33 12.33 22.62
C ILE A 171 22.58 11.00 22.70
N ARG A 172 22.53 10.35 23.86
CA ARG A 172 21.84 9.08 24.09
C ARG A 172 20.34 9.23 23.88
N ALA A 173 19.73 10.28 24.44
CA ALA A 173 18.31 10.59 24.24
C ALA A 173 17.97 10.78 22.75
N ARG A 174 18.82 11.48 22.00
CA ARG A 174 18.65 11.65 20.55
C ARG A 174 18.80 10.33 19.78
N HIS A 175 19.72 9.46 20.16
CA HIS A 175 19.84 8.12 19.55
C HIS A 175 18.60 7.27 19.83
N SER A 176 18.12 7.23 21.07
CA SER A 176 16.86 6.58 21.47
C SER A 176 15.67 7.08 20.66
N ALA A 177 15.48 8.40 20.59
CA ALA A 177 14.38 9.01 19.85
C ALA A 177 14.45 8.73 18.33
N ASN A 178 15.65 8.78 17.75
CA ASN A 178 15.84 8.47 16.33
C ASN A 178 15.59 6.99 16.03
N PHE A 179 16.05 6.09 16.89
CA PHE A 179 15.78 4.65 16.78
C PHE A 179 14.28 4.39 16.83
N SER A 180 13.60 4.90 17.85
CA SER A 180 12.15 4.73 18.03
C SER A 180 11.34 5.31 16.88
N ARG A 181 11.71 6.49 16.36
CA ARG A 181 11.03 7.10 15.22
C ARG A 181 11.23 6.30 13.93
N ALA A 182 12.45 5.81 13.68
CA ALA A 182 12.75 5.03 12.48
C ALA A 182 12.05 3.66 12.54
N PHE A 183 12.11 2.97 13.69
CA PHE A 183 11.43 1.69 13.88
C PHE A 183 9.91 1.82 13.75
N ARG A 184 9.31 2.84 14.38
CA ARG A 184 7.86 3.07 14.28
C ARG A 184 7.41 3.29 12.83
N LYS A 185 8.17 4.05 12.04
CA LYS A 185 7.87 4.23 10.61
C LYS A 185 7.94 2.92 9.84
N LEU A 186 8.94 2.07 10.13
CA LEU A 186 9.05 0.75 9.53
C LEU A 186 7.86 -0.14 9.91
N GLN A 187 7.46 -0.12 11.18
CA GLN A 187 6.31 -0.87 11.69
C GLN A 187 5.00 -0.41 11.02
N THR A 188 4.73 0.88 10.92
CA THR A 188 3.54 1.39 10.21
C THR A 188 3.51 0.96 8.74
N ASN A 189 4.68 0.94 8.07
CA ASN A 189 4.76 0.43 6.70
C ASN A 189 4.54 -1.09 6.63
N ALA A 190 4.98 -1.85 7.63
CA ALA A 190 4.71 -3.28 7.74
C ALA A 190 3.21 -3.53 7.86
N GLU A 191 2.54 -2.85 8.80
CA GLU A 191 1.10 -2.93 9.05
C GLU A 191 0.27 -2.60 7.79
N ALA A 192 0.73 -1.67 6.96
CA ALA A 192 0.05 -1.31 5.71
C ALA A 192 0.08 -2.41 4.63
N VAL A 193 1.06 -3.31 4.67
CA VAL A 193 1.22 -4.41 3.71
C VAL A 193 0.92 -5.78 4.30
N ASP A 194 0.62 -5.84 5.60
CA ASP A 194 0.40 -7.07 6.34
C ASP A 194 -1.06 -7.53 6.21
N THR A 195 -1.25 -8.71 5.62
CA THR A 195 -2.59 -9.27 5.39
C THR A 195 -3.05 -10.15 6.55
N ASP A 196 -2.12 -10.77 7.29
CA ASP A 196 -2.39 -11.81 8.29
C ASP A 196 -1.72 -11.51 9.66
N GLU A 197 -1.30 -10.25 9.89
CA GLU A 197 -0.56 -9.80 11.09
C GLU A 197 0.78 -10.51 11.34
N ILE A 198 1.31 -11.27 10.37
CA ILE A 198 2.55 -12.03 10.52
C ILE A 198 3.77 -11.12 10.42
N ILE A 199 3.76 -10.14 9.52
CA ILE A 199 4.92 -9.30 9.23
C ILE A 199 5.15 -8.29 10.35
N ALA A 200 4.09 -7.60 10.77
CA ALA A 200 4.15 -6.62 11.84
C ALA A 200 4.51 -7.29 13.18
N ASP A 201 3.91 -8.44 13.49
CA ASP A 201 4.25 -9.22 14.69
C ASP A 201 5.70 -9.72 14.64
N ALA A 202 6.14 -10.33 13.54
CA ALA A 202 7.52 -10.79 13.41
C ALA A 202 8.54 -9.64 13.52
N LEU A 203 8.22 -8.47 12.95
CA LEU A 203 9.06 -7.29 13.06
C LEU A 203 9.11 -6.76 14.50
N LEU A 204 7.98 -6.61 15.16
CA LEU A 204 7.92 -6.09 16.52
C LEU A 204 8.48 -7.11 17.51
N ASN A 205 7.91 -8.30 17.56
CA ASN A 205 8.16 -9.31 18.59
C ASN A 205 9.31 -10.27 18.27
N GLY A 206 9.52 -10.58 16.98
CA GLY A 206 10.55 -11.52 16.53
C GLY A 206 11.92 -10.92 16.21
N SER A 207 12.03 -9.60 15.98
CA SER A 207 13.29 -8.97 15.58
C SER A 207 14.05 -8.35 16.76
N ALA A 208 15.38 -8.35 16.69
CA ALA A 208 16.22 -7.65 17.66
C ALA A 208 15.89 -6.15 17.72
N ALA A 209 15.63 -5.53 16.57
CA ALA A 209 15.28 -4.11 16.51
C ALA A 209 13.97 -3.82 17.26
N GLY A 210 12.98 -4.71 17.13
CA GLY A 210 11.71 -4.59 17.85
C GLY A 210 11.84 -4.81 19.35
N ILE A 211 12.71 -5.73 19.78
CA ILE A 211 13.06 -5.88 21.20
C ILE A 211 13.68 -4.59 21.75
N LEU A 212 14.70 -4.04 21.08
CA LEU A 212 15.36 -2.82 21.53
C LEU A 212 14.39 -1.62 21.54
N TYR A 213 13.52 -1.53 20.53
CA TYR A 213 12.47 -0.51 20.47
C TYR A 213 11.55 -0.55 21.70
N ARG A 214 11.08 -1.74 22.08
CA ARG A 214 10.25 -1.91 23.28
C ARG A 214 11.00 -1.55 24.55
N VAL A 215 12.29 -1.91 24.65
CA VAL A 215 13.13 -1.52 25.79
C VAL A 215 13.20 0.01 25.91
N ILE A 216 13.49 0.71 24.80
CA ILE A 216 13.55 2.17 24.79
C ILE A 216 12.22 2.80 25.25
N LEU A 217 11.09 2.31 24.73
CA LEU A 217 9.78 2.82 25.14
C LEU A 217 9.46 2.58 26.61
N HIS A 218 9.85 1.43 27.14
CA HIS A 218 9.65 1.11 28.55
C HIS A 218 10.42 2.08 29.45
N VAL A 219 11.71 2.31 29.15
CA VAL A 219 12.55 3.23 29.91
C VAL A 219 12.04 4.67 29.78
N GLN A 220 11.59 5.09 28.59
CA GLN A 220 11.01 6.41 28.38
C GLN A 220 9.74 6.63 29.21
N ALA A 221 8.85 5.62 29.30
CA ALA A 221 7.64 5.73 30.10
C ALA A 221 7.96 5.84 31.60
N ASP A 222 8.97 5.12 32.07
CA ASP A 222 9.43 5.20 33.46
C ASP A 222 10.01 6.60 33.78
N GLU A 223 10.74 7.23 32.86
CA GLU A 223 11.21 8.62 32.98
C GLU A 223 10.03 9.61 33.10
N GLU A 224 9.04 9.49 32.22
CA GLU A 224 7.85 10.36 32.24
C GLU A 224 7.10 10.24 33.57
N ILE A 225 6.98 9.02 34.12
CA ILE A 225 6.36 8.76 35.42
C ILE A 225 7.22 9.36 36.55
N GLY A 226 8.54 9.15 36.55
CA GLY A 226 9.45 9.69 37.56
C GLY A 226 9.45 11.22 37.61
N SER A 227 9.39 11.87 36.45
CA SER A 227 9.29 13.33 36.32
C SER A 227 8.01 13.90 36.95
N LEU A 228 6.87 13.20 36.82
CA LEU A 228 5.58 13.64 37.37
C LEU A 228 5.50 13.49 38.89
N ILE A 229 6.11 12.45 39.45
CA ILE A 229 6.06 12.15 40.89
C ILE A 229 7.14 12.97 41.65
N GLY A 230 8.11 13.55 40.91
CA GLY A 230 9.31 14.17 41.47
C GLY A 230 10.24 13.07 41.96
N ASP A 231 11.31 12.80 41.23
CA ASP A 231 12.26 11.76 41.60
C ASP A 231 12.90 12.10 42.96
N PRO A 232 12.63 11.34 44.06
CA PRO A 232 13.23 11.62 45.35
C PRO A 232 14.76 11.61 45.31
N ARG A 233 15.36 10.97 44.30
CA ARG A 233 16.83 10.87 44.11
C ARG A 233 17.47 12.15 43.59
N THR A 234 16.70 13.07 43.01
CA THR A 234 17.22 14.38 42.56
C THR A 234 17.26 15.43 43.68
N ALA A 235 16.64 15.14 44.82
CA ALA A 235 16.56 16.07 45.95
C ALA A 235 17.80 16.03 46.87
N GLU A 236 18.60 14.95 46.85
CA GLU A 236 19.72 14.77 47.79
C GLU A 236 21.06 15.38 47.34
N ASP A 237 21.21 15.78 46.07
CA ASP A 237 22.52 16.21 45.53
C ASP A 237 22.62 17.73 45.28
N SER A 238 21.82 18.53 45.99
CA SER A 238 22.06 19.96 46.04
C SER A 238 23.24 20.22 47.00
N PRO A 239 24.41 20.69 46.52
CA PRO A 239 25.45 21.14 47.42
C PRO A 239 24.87 22.29 48.23
N GLN A 240 24.83 22.13 49.56
CA GLN A 240 24.65 23.24 50.47
C GLN A 240 25.81 24.21 50.23
N THR A 241 25.58 25.18 49.36
CA THR A 241 26.38 26.39 49.26
C THR A 241 25.92 27.32 50.38
N ASP A 242 26.76 27.38 51.41
CA ASP A 242 26.87 28.38 52.50
C ASP A 242 25.61 28.76 53.31
#